data_AF-A0A438KNQ8-F1
#
_entry.id   AF-A0A438KNQ8-F1
#
_cell.length_a   1.000
_cell.length_b   1.000
_cell.length_c   1.000
_cell.angle_alpha   90.00
_cell.angle_beta   90.00
_cell.angle_gamma   90.00
#
_symmetry.space_group_name_H-M   'P 1'
#
loop_
_entity.id
_entity.type
_entity.pdbx_description
1 polymer ?
#
loop_
_entity_poly.entity_id
_entity_poly.type
_entity_poly.pdbx_seq_one_letter_code
_entity_poly.pdbx_strand_id
1 'polypeptide(L)'
;MLMLLLLIREVMVLQLLPITACSSIDRFPVDFTALLFSDKMAALEAYPGSVDGERITSKNQWPHVTLWTGAGVAPKEANMLPELISEGTATRIDISPPITISGTLEFF
;
A
#
# COMPACT_ATOMS: atom_id res chain seq x y z
N MET A 1 -7.55 -10.50 18.67
CA MET A 1 -6.58 -9.42 18.40
C MET A 1 -5.27 -9.97 17.82
N LEU A 2 -5.35 -10.89 16.85
CA LEU A 2 -4.19 -11.55 16.22
C LEU A 2 -4.29 -11.59 14.68
N MET A 3 -5.47 -11.33 14.11
CA MET A 3 -5.71 -11.32 12.65
C MET A 3 -5.10 -10.12 11.93
N LEU A 4 -4.87 -8.99 12.60
CA LEU A 4 -4.33 -7.78 11.95
C LEU A 4 -2.85 -7.93 11.57
N LEU A 5 -2.10 -8.79 12.28
CA LEU A 5 -0.66 -8.99 12.04
C LEU A 5 -0.38 -9.92 10.84
N LEU A 6 -1.28 -10.85 10.56
CA LEU A 6 -1.15 -11.81 9.44
C LEU A 6 -1.40 -11.15 8.09
N LEU A 7 -2.19 -10.09 8.06
CA LEU A 7 -2.62 -9.45 6.82
C LEU A 7 -1.53 -8.57 6.18
N ILE A 8 -0.56 -8.12 6.99
CA ILE A 8 0.60 -7.36 6.50
C ILE A 8 1.64 -8.28 5.83
N ARG A 9 1.59 -9.60 6.08
CA ARG A 9 2.61 -10.54 5.57
C ARG A 9 2.41 -10.96 4.11
N GLU A 10 1.23 -10.81 3.51
CA GLU A 10 0.97 -11.36 2.16
C GLU A 10 0.75 -10.33 1.05
N VAL A 11 0.52 -9.04 1.34
CA VAL A 11 0.14 -8.07 0.30
C VAL A 11 0.81 -6.71 0.44
N MET A 12 2.15 -6.70 0.53
CA MET A 12 2.95 -5.50 0.25
C MET A 12 3.90 -5.77 -0.91
N VAL A 13 3.36 -6.15 -2.07
CA VAL A 13 4.14 -6.14 -3.32
C VAL A 13 4.11 -4.72 -3.86
N LEU A 14 4.86 -3.84 -3.21
CA LEU A 14 5.17 -2.56 -3.80
C LEU A 14 6.17 -2.84 -4.92
N GLN A 15 5.72 -2.79 -6.16
CA GLN A 15 6.58 -2.97 -7.33
C GLN A 15 7.48 -1.74 -7.47
N LEU A 16 8.53 -1.71 -6.66
CA LEU A 16 9.54 -0.67 -6.62
C LEU A 16 10.59 -0.95 -7.70
N LEU A 17 11.21 0.10 -8.22
CA LEU A 17 12.44 -0.05 -9.01
C LEU A 17 13.55 -0.56 -8.07
N PRO A 18 14.40 -1.52 -8.51
CA PRO A 18 15.49 -1.99 -7.68
C PRO A 18 16.48 -0.85 -7.46
N ILE A 19 16.55 -0.35 -6.23
CA ILE A 19 17.68 0.47 -5.78
C ILE A 19 18.77 -0.52 -5.39
N THR A 20 19.98 -0.26 -5.86
CA THR A 20 21.16 -1.10 -5.64
C THR A 20 21.35 -1.38 -4.15
N ALA A 21 21.08 -2.63 -3.74
CA ALA A 21 21.45 -3.30 -2.50
C ALA A 21 21.78 -2.40 -1.29
N CYS A 22 20.76 -2.01 -0.52
CA CYS A 22 20.99 -1.67 0.89
C CYS A 22 21.19 -2.98 1.66
N SER A 23 22.37 -3.17 2.25
CA SER A 23 22.85 -4.43 2.82
C SER A 23 22.61 -4.56 4.33
N SER A 24 21.61 -3.85 4.85
CA SER A 24 21.20 -3.87 6.26
C SER A 24 19.67 -3.86 6.35
N ILE A 25 19.14 -4.41 7.44
CA ILE A 25 17.69 -4.44 7.73
C ILE A 25 17.24 -3.00 8.01
N ASP A 26 17.09 -2.20 6.97
CA ASP A 26 16.71 -0.81 7.07
C ASP A 26 15.19 -0.71 7.07
N ARG A 27 14.65 -0.14 8.15
CA ARG A 27 13.21 0.06 8.32
C ARG A 27 12.78 1.17 7.38
N PHE A 28 12.14 0.79 6.29
CA PHE A 28 11.69 1.67 5.24
C PHE A 28 10.40 2.41 5.64
N PRO A 29 10.38 3.76 5.63
CA PRO A 29 9.18 4.53 5.93
C PRO A 29 8.19 4.49 4.77
N VAL A 30 6.92 4.27 5.09
CA VAL A 30 5.79 4.35 4.18
C VAL A 30 4.75 5.27 4.81
N ASP A 31 4.34 6.28 4.06
CA ASP A 31 3.29 7.21 4.46
C ASP A 31 1.95 6.72 3.96
N PHE A 32 0.96 6.62 4.86
CA PHE A 32 -0.42 6.32 4.53
C PHE A 32 -1.27 7.59 4.58
N THR A 33 -1.94 7.89 3.47
CA THR A 33 -2.64 9.17 3.25
C THR A 33 -4.15 9.02 3.12
N ALA A 34 -4.65 7.83 2.80
CA ALA A 34 -6.07 7.58 2.72
C ALA A 34 -6.41 6.08 2.84
N LEU A 35 -7.64 5.80 3.29
CA LEU A 35 -8.29 4.51 3.17
C LEU A 35 -9.32 4.59 2.04
N LEU A 36 -9.23 3.68 1.07
CA LEU A 36 -10.22 3.52 0.01
C LEU A 36 -10.89 2.15 0.16
N PHE A 37 -12.21 2.10 0.04
CA PHE A 37 -12.96 0.84 0.13
C PHE A 37 -14.26 0.86 -0.66
N SER A 38 -14.69 -0.33 -1.08
CA SER A 38 -16.01 -0.63 -1.63
C SER A 38 -16.63 -1.81 -0.87
N ASP A 39 -17.74 -2.35 -1.38
CA ASP A 39 -18.33 -3.60 -0.89
C ASP A 39 -17.43 -4.84 -1.11
N LYS A 40 -16.44 -4.74 -2.01
CA LYS A 40 -15.62 -5.88 -2.45
C LYS A 40 -14.16 -5.82 -2.05
N MET A 41 -13.63 -4.66 -1.69
CA MET A 41 -12.21 -4.50 -1.42
C MET A 41 -11.91 -3.27 -0.57
N ALA A 42 -10.78 -3.29 0.12
CA ALA A 42 -10.26 -2.16 0.87
C ALA A 42 -8.74 -2.07 0.72
N ALA A 43 -8.20 -0.86 0.61
CA ALA A 43 -6.77 -0.61 0.51
C ALA A 43 -6.38 0.74 1.11
N LEU A 44 -5.15 0.84 1.61
CA LEU A 44 -4.55 2.10 2.02
C LEU A 44 -3.74 2.68 0.86
N GLU A 45 -3.99 3.94 0.54
CA GLU A 45 -3.09 4.72 -0.30
C GLU A 45 -1.77 4.92 0.45
N ALA A 46 -0.67 4.60 -0.23
CA ALA A 46 0.65 4.49 0.39
C ALA A 46 1.71 5.20 -0.46
N TYR A 47 2.63 5.92 0.19
CA TYR A 47 3.74 6.55 -0.48
C TYR A 47 5.07 6.13 0.17
N PRO A 48 5.95 5.49 -0.61
CA PRO A 48 7.32 5.22 -0.18
C PRO A 48 8.05 6.52 0.18
N GLY A 49 8.74 6.50 1.32
CA GLY A 49 9.71 7.54 1.66
C GLY A 49 11.04 7.37 0.93
N SER A 50 12.12 7.81 1.56
CA SER A 50 13.48 7.74 1.02
C SER A 50 14.36 6.77 1.80
N VAL A 51 15.30 6.12 1.11
CA VAL A 51 16.43 5.35 1.70
C VAL A 51 17.72 6.01 1.26
N ASP A 52 18.64 6.24 2.19
CA ASP A 52 19.94 6.88 1.90
C ASP A 52 19.83 8.20 1.12
N GLY A 53 18.73 8.93 1.32
CA GLY A 53 18.43 10.18 0.62
C GLY A 53 17.78 10.01 -0.76
N GLU A 54 17.67 8.79 -1.28
CA GLU A 54 17.00 8.49 -2.55
C GLU A 54 15.53 8.17 -2.34
N ARG A 55 14.65 8.91 -3.03
CA ARG A 55 13.21 8.69 -2.97
C ARG A 55 12.85 7.43 -3.74
N ILE A 56 12.19 6.51 -3.06
CA ILE A 56 11.67 5.31 -3.70
C ILE A 56 10.39 5.67 -4.49
N THR A 57 10.28 5.19 -5.72
CA THR A 57 9.08 5.39 -6.55
C THR A 57 8.43 4.06 -6.88
N SER A 58 7.10 4.04 -6.80
CA SER A 58 6.30 2.89 -7.20
C SER A 58 6.06 2.92 -8.71
N LYS A 59 6.03 1.73 -9.34
CA LYS A 59 5.60 1.57 -10.73
C LYS A 59 4.08 1.65 -10.90
N ASN A 60 3.31 1.38 -9.84
CA ASN A 60 1.87 1.56 -9.87
C ASN A 60 1.54 3.05 -9.85
N GLN A 61 0.66 3.49 -10.76
CA GLN A 61 0.18 4.88 -10.83
C GLN A 61 -0.47 5.32 -9.51
N TRP A 62 -1.17 4.37 -8.85
CA TRP A 62 -1.74 4.53 -7.53
C TRP A 62 -1.09 3.50 -6.59
N PRO A 63 -0.02 3.88 -5.88
CA PRO A 63 0.63 2.98 -4.94
C PRO A 63 -0.26 2.78 -3.71
N HIS A 64 -0.46 1.53 -3.33
CA HIS A 64 -1.38 1.16 -2.26
C HIS A 64 -0.98 -0.16 -1.60
N VAL A 65 -1.56 -0.41 -0.43
CA VAL A 65 -1.50 -1.68 0.30
C VAL A 65 -2.92 -2.22 0.42
N THR A 66 -3.19 -3.39 -0.16
CA THR A 66 -4.50 -4.02 -0.07
C THR A 66 -4.72 -4.59 1.34
N LEU A 67 -5.79 -4.15 2.01
CA LEU A 67 -6.18 -4.58 3.34
C LEU A 67 -7.15 -5.76 3.34
N TRP A 68 -7.96 -5.89 2.30
CA TRP A 68 -8.96 -6.96 2.21
C TRP A 68 -9.52 -7.04 0.79
N THR A 69 -9.84 -8.26 0.36
CA THR A 69 -10.67 -8.52 -0.82
C THR A 69 -11.77 -9.52 -0.49
N GLY A 70 -12.92 -9.36 -1.11
CA GLY A 70 -14.02 -10.31 -1.06
C GLY A 70 -13.65 -11.65 -1.72
N ALA A 71 -14.48 -12.67 -1.48
CA ALA A 71 -14.26 -13.99 -2.06
C ALA A 71 -14.23 -13.93 -3.60
N GLY A 72 -13.18 -14.49 -4.20
CA GLY A 72 -12.99 -14.52 -5.66
C GLY A 72 -12.43 -13.23 -6.26
N VAL A 73 -12.17 -12.19 -5.46
CA VAL A 73 -11.56 -10.93 -5.91
C VAL A 73 -10.06 -10.98 -5.69
N ALA A 74 -9.29 -10.81 -6.77
CA ALA A 74 -7.83 -10.82 -6.68
C ALA A 74 -7.31 -9.49 -6.09
N PRO A 75 -6.24 -9.49 -5.28
CA PRO A 75 -5.67 -8.24 -4.75
C PRO A 75 -5.31 -7.19 -5.80
N LYS A 76 -4.95 -7.62 -7.02
CA LYS A 76 -4.65 -6.72 -8.15
C LYS A 76 -5.85 -5.86 -8.55
N GLU A 77 -7.08 -6.31 -8.33
CA GLU A 77 -8.29 -5.54 -8.65
C GLU A 77 -8.43 -4.29 -7.78
N ALA A 78 -7.77 -4.23 -6.61
CA ALA A 78 -7.74 -3.02 -5.78
C ALA A 78 -7.20 -1.78 -6.52
N ASN A 79 -6.40 -1.96 -7.57
CA ASN A 79 -5.96 -0.86 -8.45
C ASN A 79 -7.12 -0.06 -9.06
N MET A 80 -8.33 -0.62 -9.12
CA MET A 80 -9.53 0.04 -9.65
C MET A 80 -10.20 0.97 -8.62
N LEU A 81 -9.82 0.94 -7.34
CA LEU A 81 -10.47 1.75 -6.31
C LEU A 81 -10.53 3.24 -6.66
N PRO A 82 -9.46 3.91 -7.16
CA PRO A 82 -9.55 5.30 -7.59
C PRO A 82 -10.61 5.56 -8.67
N GLU A 83 -10.79 4.64 -9.63
CA GLU A 83 -11.82 4.73 -10.66
C GLU A 83 -13.21 4.57 -10.04
N LEU A 84 -13.40 3.59 -9.16
CA LEU A 84 -14.67 3.40 -8.44
C LEU A 84 -15.04 4.62 -7.56
N ILE A 85 -14.07 5.34 -7.01
CA ILE A 85 -14.32 6.63 -6.33
C ILE A 85 -14.89 7.64 -7.31
N SER A 86 -14.30 7.75 -8.51
CA SER A 86 -14.76 8.69 -9.55
C SER A 86 -16.17 8.37 -10.06
N GLU A 87 -16.55 7.09 -10.03
CA GLU A 87 -17.90 6.61 -10.37
C GLU A 87 -18.90 6.75 -9.21
N GLY A 88 -18.44 7.06 -7.99
CA GLY A 88 -19.28 7.12 -6.78
C GLY A 88 -19.67 5.75 -6.21
N THR A 89 -18.99 4.68 -6.60
CA THR A 89 -19.24 3.29 -6.17
C THR A 89 -18.26 2.80 -5.09
N ALA A 90 -17.29 3.62 -4.70
CA ALA A 90 -16.40 3.40 -3.58
C ALA A 90 -16.34 4.64 -2.66
N THR A 91 -15.72 4.50 -1.50
CA THR A 91 -15.51 5.56 -0.51
C THR A 91 -14.03 5.78 -0.24
N ARG A 92 -13.62 7.05 -0.17
CA ARG A 92 -12.29 7.50 0.25
C ARG A 92 -12.40 8.22 1.57
N ILE A 93 -11.53 7.88 2.52
CA ILE A 93 -11.36 8.57 3.79
C ILE A 93 -9.91 9.07 3.83
N ASP A 94 -9.74 10.38 3.82
CA ASP A 94 -8.41 10.99 3.93
C ASP A 94 -7.85 10.87 5.36
N ILE A 95 -6.55 10.63 5.44
CA ILE A 95 -5.77 10.56 6.67
C ILE A 95 -4.89 11.81 6.71
N SER A 96 -5.28 12.78 7.53
CA SER A 96 -4.58 14.05 7.69
C SER A 96 -4.40 14.37 9.19
N PRO A 97 -3.15 14.46 9.69
CA PRO A 97 -1.89 14.29 8.96
C PRO A 97 -1.65 12.83 8.53
N PRO A 98 -0.82 12.58 7.50
CA PRO A 98 -0.45 11.22 7.09
C PRO A 98 0.14 10.41 8.24
N ILE A 99 -0.05 9.08 8.21
CA ILE A 99 0.52 8.16 9.18
C ILE A 99 1.73 7.48 8.55
N THR A 100 2.92 7.70 9.11
CA THR A 100 4.15 7.02 8.69
C THR A 100 4.35 5.73 9.48
N ILE A 101 4.57 4.62 8.79
CA ILE A 101 4.99 3.35 9.39
C ILE A 101 6.32 2.94 8.78
N SER A 102 7.27 2.51 9.62
CA SER A 102 8.57 2.00 9.17
C SER A 102 8.66 0.48 9.36
N GLY A 103 8.93 -0.25 8.28
CA GLY A 103 8.98 -1.72 8.26
C GLY A 103 10.06 -2.28 7.34
N THR A 104 10.26 -3.59 7.37
CA THR A 104 11.18 -4.25 6.43
C THR A 104 10.54 -4.30 5.05
N LEU A 105 11.30 -3.93 4.01
CA LEU A 105 10.90 -4.12 2.62
C LEU A 105 11.43 -5.49 2.14
N GLU A 106 10.53 -6.34 1.65
CA GLU A 106 10.85 -7.65 1.08
C GLU A 106 10.43 -7.67 -0.40
N PHE A 107 11.26 -8.24 -1.26
CA PHE A 107 10.99 -8.38 -2.70
C PHE A 107 10.59 -9.84 -2.99
N PHE A 108 9.44 -10.03 -3.64
CA PHE A 108 8.87 -11.34 -3.99
C PHE A 108 8.66 -11.45 -5.51
#